data_AF-N4WED9-F1
#
_entry.id   AF-N4WED9-F1
#
_cell.length_a   1.000
_cell.length_b   1.000
_cell.length_c   1.000
_cell.angle_alpha   90.00
_cell.angle_beta   90.00
_cell.angle_gamma   90.00
#
_symmetry.space_group_name_H-M   'P 1'
#
loop_
_entity.id
_entity.type
_entity.pdbx_description
1 polymer ?
#
loop_
_entity_poly.entity_id
_entity_poly.type
_entity_poly.pdbx_seq_one_letter_code
_entity_poly.pdbx_strand_id
1 'polypeptide(L)' 'KVLGREHPDTLGSVYCLAHLLATLYDYRESLDLYSRACDGYSVVLGEHHPTTRAC' A
#
# COMPACT_ATOMS: atom_id res chain seq x y z
N LYS A 1 1.43 21.70 -5.23
CA LYS A 1 0.50 20.66 -5.74
C LYS A 1 0.79 19.39 -4.95
N VAL A 2 -0.18 18.85 -4.22
CA VAL A 2 0.00 17.72 -3.28
C VAL A 2 -0.50 16.44 -3.95
N LEU A 3 0.17 15.31 -3.71
CA LEU A 3 -0.25 14.00 -4.22
C LEU A 3 -1.50 13.52 -3.47
N GLY A 4 -2.48 13.00 -4.22
CA GLY A 4 -3.74 12.50 -3.64
C GLY A 4 -3.55 11.22 -2.84
N ARG A 5 -4.61 10.81 -2.12
CA ARG A 5 -4.61 9.59 -1.29
C ARG A 5 -4.40 8.30 -2.08
N GLU A 6 -4.81 8.28 -3.35
CA GLU A 6 -4.69 7.14 -4.26
C GLU A 6 -3.50 7.28 -5.21
N HIS A 7 -2.71 8.36 -5.09
CA HIS A 7 -1.52 8.48 -5.92
C HIS A 7 -0.55 7.33 -5.64
N PRO A 8 0.05 6.69 -6.66
CA PRO A 8 0.95 5.55 -6.46
C PRO A 8 2.04 5.78 -5.41
N ASP A 9 2.69 6.96 -5.41
CA ASP A 9 3.71 7.29 -4.40
C ASP A 9 3.16 7.38 -2.97
N THR A 10 1.92 7.86 -2.82
CA THR A 10 1.23 7.91 -1.53
C THR A 10 0.91 6.50 -1.05
N LEU A 11 0.44 5.63 -1.94
CA LEU A 11 0.18 4.21 -1.65
C LEU A 11 1.49 3.46 -1.30
N GLY A 12 2.60 3.79 -1.97
CA GLY A 12 3.92 3.26 -1.64
C GLY A 12 4.37 3.63 -0.25
N SER A 13 4.12 4.88 0.17
CA SER A 13 4.40 5.31 1.54
C SER A 13 3.55 4.55 2.56
N VAL A 14 2.28 4.26 2.25
CA VAL A 14 1.40 3.44 3.11
C VAL A 14 1.90 2.00 3.22
N TYR A 15 2.32 1.39 2.12
CA TYR A 15 2.92 0.04 2.10
C TYR A 15 4.19 -0.03 2.96
N CYS A 16 5.07 0.98 2.86
CA CYS A 16 6.28 1.05 3.68
C CYS A 16 5.95 1.18 5.18
N LEU A 17 4.92 1.93 5.54
CA LEU A 17 4.45 2.02 6.94
C LEU A 17 3.90 0.67 7.42
N ALA A 18 3.09 0.00 6.60
CA ALA A 18 2.59 -1.34 6.89
C ALA A 18 3.73 -2.32 7.17
N HIS A 19 4.79 -2.28 6.36
CA HIS A 19 5.98 -3.10 6.55
C HIS A 19 6.68 -2.80 7.88
N LEU A 20 6.86 -1.51 8.21
CA LEU A 20 7.47 -1.12 9.48
C LEU A 20 6.67 -1.64 10.68
N LEU A 21 5.34 -1.54 10.65
CA LEU A 21 4.48 -2.06 11.73
C LEU A 21 4.57 -3.57 11.87
N ALA A 22 4.63 -4.31 10.77
CA ALA A 22 4.88 -5.76 10.80
C ALA A 22 6.21 -6.08 11.50
N THR A 23 7.28 -5.31 11.23
CA THR A 23 8.57 -5.51 11.91
C THR A 23 8.54 -5.17 13.40
N LEU A 24 7.57 -4.37 13.85
CA LEU A 24 7.31 -4.03 15.24
C LEU A 24 6.30 -4.96 15.92
N TYR A 25 5.91 -6.06 15.27
CA TYR A 25 4.90 -7.01 15.74
C TYR A 25 3.48 -6.44 15.86
N ASP A 26 3.20 -5.27 15.28
CA ASP A 26 1.85 -4.70 15.17
C ASP A 26 1.18 -5.18 13.88
N TYR A 27 0.81 -6.45 13.88
CA TYR A 27 0.29 -7.12 12.70
C TYR A 27 -1.10 -6.63 12.29
N ARG A 28 -1.90 -6.15 13.24
CA ARG A 28 -3.28 -5.74 12.93
C ARG A 28 -3.28 -4.46 12.10
N GLU A 29 -2.57 -3.43 12.56
CA GLU A 29 -2.49 -2.17 11.82
C GLU A 29 -1.69 -2.35 10.52
N SER A 30 -0.65 -3.19 10.54
CA SER A 30 0.08 -3.57 9.33
C SER A 30 -0.82 -4.17 8.25
N LEU A 31 -1.65 -5.17 8.58
CA LEU A 31 -2.55 -5.82 7.63
C LEU A 31 -3.56 -4.84 7.01
N ASP A 32 -4.15 -3.96 7.81
CA ASP A 32 -5.10 -2.96 7.31
C ASP A 32 -4.43 -1.99 6.31
N LEU A 33 -3.20 -1.56 6.60
CA LEU A 33 -2.45 -0.67 5.72
C LEU A 33 -1.96 -1.38 4.45
N TYR A 34 -1.54 -2.63 4.55
CA TYR A 34 -1.19 -3.44 3.38
C TYR A 34 -2.39 -3.62 2.45
N SER A 35 -3.54 -4.04 2.98
CA SER A 35 -4.77 -4.17 2.18
C SER A 35 -5.09 -2.85 1.48
N ARG A 36 -5.09 -1.74 2.21
CA ARG A 36 -5.36 -0.43 1.63
C ARG A 36 -4.40 -0.07 0.49
N ALA A 37 -3.10 -0.34 0.65
CA ALA A 37 -2.11 -0.03 -0.39
C ALA A 37 -2.32 -0.91 -1.62
N CYS A 38 -2.50 -2.22 -1.42
CA CYS A 38 -2.66 -3.20 -2.50
C CYS A 38 -3.98 -2.99 -3.27
N ASP A 39 -5.08 -2.75 -2.57
CA ASP A 39 -6.37 -2.42 -3.19
C ASP A 39 -6.27 -1.11 -3.99
N GLY A 40 -5.58 -0.11 -3.45
CA GLY A 40 -5.32 1.15 -4.16
C GLY A 40 -4.49 0.94 -5.42
N TYR A 41 -3.46 0.11 -5.39
CA TYR A 41 -2.68 -0.22 -6.58
C TYR A 41 -3.51 -0.97 -7.62
N SER A 42 -4.37 -1.90 -7.21
CA SER A 42 -5.31 -2.59 -8.10
C SER A 42 -6.24 -1.62 -8.82
N VAL A 43 -6.78 -0.62 -8.11
CA VAL A 43 -7.66 0.38 -8.71
C VAL A 43 -6.92 1.32 -9.66
N VAL A 44 -5.72 1.77 -9.29
CA VAL A 44 -5.01 2.85 -10.01
C VAL A 44 -4.13 2.33 -11.15
N LEU A 45 -3.50 1.17 -10.96
CA LEU A 45 -2.54 0.58 -11.91
C LEU A 45 -3.13 -0.64 -12.65
N GLY A 46 -4.18 -1.24 -12.11
CA GLY A 46 -4.78 -2.49 -12.60
C GLY A 46 -4.17 -3.73 -11.95
N GLU A 47 -4.96 -4.82 -11.92
CA GLU A 47 -4.61 -6.09 -11.26
C GLU A 47 -3.38 -6.80 -11.85
N HIS A 48 -3.07 -6.55 -13.12
CA HIS A 48 -1.93 -7.18 -13.81
C HIS A 48 -0.64 -6.37 -13.75
N HIS A 49 -0.67 -5.16 -13.18
CA HIS A 49 0.52 -4.33 -13.08
C HIS A 49 1.55 -4.98 -12.13
N PRO A 50 2.87 -4.95 -12.44
CA PRO A 50 3.89 -5.58 -11.62
C PRO A 50 3.86 -5.15 -10.15
N THR A 51 3.63 -3.85 -9.88
CA THR A 51 3.50 -3.32 -8.52
C THR A 51 2.30 -3.91 -7.78
N THR A 52 1.15 -4.01 -8.45
CA THR A 52 -0.07 -4.59 -7.86
C THR A 52 0.12 -6.06 -7.52
N ARG A 53 0.84 -6.81 -8.35
CA ARG A 53 1.12 -8.24 -8.14
C ARG A 53 2.22 -8.54 -7.12
N ALA A 54 3.04 -7.55 -6.80
CA ALA A 54 4.10 -7.65 -5.79
C ALA A 54 3.61 -7.23 -4.40
N CYS A 55 2.50 -6.49 -4.36
CA CYS A 55 1.56 -6.49 -3.26
C CYS A 55 0.87 -7.88 -3.21
#